data_AF-A0A7S2G7K0-F1
#
_entry.id   AF-A0A7S2G7K0-F1
#
_cell.length_a   1.000
_cell.length_b   1.000
_cell.length_c   1.000
_cell.angle_alpha   90.00
_cell.angle_beta   90.00
_cell.angle_gamma   90.00
#
_symmetry.space_group_name_H-M   'P 1'
#
loop_
_entity.id
_entity.type
_entity.pdbx_description
1 polymer ?
#
loop_
_entity_poly.entity_id
_entity_poly.type
_entity_poly.pdbx_seq_one_letter_code
_entity_poly.pdbx_strand_id
1 'polypeptide(L)'
;EKVGYTSAAEAAAEVMSLETELAATHLTATQRRDPELRYNPFSLEGLGQATPGFNWSVFFDRIGKSDPGEKLIVDTPGALELSCRLLGSPDERLRPYLVWKVVDSLAPHLPRAFVEDNFDLYSRTLSGT
;
A
#
# COMPACT_ATOMS: atom_id res chain seq x y z
N GLU A 1 11.73 -16.87 -15.74
CA GLU A 1 11.41 -16.92 -14.29
C GLU A 1 12.29 -15.87 -13.60
N LYS A 2 11.80 -14.63 -13.39
CA LYS A 2 12.68 -13.51 -12.97
C LYS A 2 12.72 -13.24 -11.46
N VAL A 3 11.83 -13.80 -10.63
CA VAL A 3 11.79 -13.46 -9.19
C VAL A 3 11.35 -14.63 -8.28
N GLY A 4 11.87 -15.85 -8.46
CA GLY A 4 11.73 -16.92 -7.44
C GLY A 4 10.30 -17.38 -7.12
N TYR A 5 9.34 -17.18 -8.03
CA TYR A 5 7.98 -17.72 -7.99
C TYR A 5 7.85 -18.89 -8.95
N THR A 6 7.17 -19.96 -8.53
CA THR A 6 6.84 -21.14 -9.34
C THR A 6 6.06 -20.79 -10.62
N SER A 7 5.31 -19.69 -10.61
CA SER A 7 4.67 -19.08 -11.78
C SER A 7 4.61 -17.56 -11.65
N ALA A 8 5.22 -16.84 -12.60
CA ALA A 8 5.17 -15.37 -12.63
C ALA A 8 3.76 -14.83 -12.94
N ALA A 9 2.94 -15.59 -13.67
CA ALA A 9 1.58 -15.20 -14.02
C ALA A 9 0.64 -15.28 -12.80
N GLU A 10 0.80 -16.30 -11.96
CA GLU A 10 0.03 -16.45 -10.72
C GLU A 10 0.39 -15.31 -9.74
N ALA A 11 1.69 -15.05 -9.55
CA ALA A 11 2.13 -13.94 -8.71
C ALA A 11 1.59 -12.59 -9.21
N ALA A 12 1.59 -12.34 -10.52
CA ALA A 12 1.01 -11.11 -11.08
C ALA A 12 -0.51 -11.00 -10.84
N ALA A 13 -1.24 -12.11 -10.93
CA ALA A 13 -2.67 -12.13 -10.65
C ALA A 13 -2.98 -11.87 -9.16
N GLU A 14 -2.19 -12.43 -8.25
CA GLU A 14 -2.31 -12.17 -6.81
C GLU A 14 -2.01 -10.71 -6.45
N VAL A 15 -0.94 -10.15 -7.02
CA VAL A 15 -0.60 -8.73 -6.86
C VAL A 15 -1.74 -7.85 -7.35
N MET A 16 -2.26 -8.10 -8.56
CA MET A 16 -3.35 -7.31 -9.13
C MET A 16 -4.63 -7.43 -8.31
N SER A 17 -4.94 -8.63 -7.81
CA SER A 17 -6.10 -8.86 -6.94
C SER A 17 -5.99 -8.04 -5.64
N LEU A 18 -4.83 -8.08 -4.98
CA LEU A 18 -4.60 -7.32 -3.77
C LEU A 18 -4.63 -5.80 -4.01
N GLU A 19 -3.99 -5.33 -5.08
CA GLU A 19 -4.01 -3.91 -5.47
C GLU A 19 -5.43 -3.43 -5.77
N THR A 20 -6.26 -4.27 -6.39
CA THR A 20 -7.67 -3.96 -6.67
C THR A 20 -8.49 -3.86 -5.39
N GLU A 21 -8.29 -4.80 -4.45
CA GLU A 21 -8.95 -4.78 -3.14
C GLU A 21 -8.57 -3.52 -2.35
N LEU A 22 -7.29 -3.16 -2.34
CA LEU A 22 -6.80 -1.92 -1.74
C LEU A 22 -7.43 -0.70 -2.41
N ALA A 23 -7.36 -0.60 -3.74
CA ALA A 23 -7.89 0.54 -4.50
C ALA A 23 -9.39 0.77 -4.28
N ALA A 24 -10.18 -0.29 -4.10
CA ALA A 24 -11.61 -0.19 -3.84
C ALA A 24 -11.96 0.54 -2.52
N THR A 25 -11.02 0.61 -1.58
CA THR A 25 -11.18 1.32 -0.30
C THR A 25 -10.68 2.77 -0.33
N HIS A 26 -10.06 3.19 -1.44
CA HIS A 26 -9.54 4.54 -1.60
C HIS A 26 -10.61 5.55 -1.99
N LEU A 27 -10.48 6.78 -1.51
CA LEU A 27 -11.25 7.90 -2.04
C LEU A 27 -10.93 8.09 -3.53
N THR A 28 -11.98 8.24 -4.34
CA THR A 28 -11.84 8.59 -5.77
C THR A 28 -11.17 9.95 -5.93
N ALA A 29 -10.61 10.22 -7.11
CA ALA A 29 -9.98 11.50 -7.42
C ALA A 29 -10.90 12.71 -7.18
N THR A 30 -12.20 12.56 -7.44
CA THR A 30 -13.22 13.59 -7.17
C THR A 30 -13.43 13.79 -5.67
N GLN A 31 -13.61 12.71 -4.91
CA GLN A 31 -13.80 12.78 -3.46
C GLN A 31 -12.60 13.39 -2.74
N ARG A 32 -11.37 13.15 -3.21
CA ARG A 32 -10.15 13.74 -2.63
C ARG A 32 -10.04 15.26 -2.80
N ARG A 33 -10.91 15.89 -3.58
CA ARG A 33 -11.01 17.36 -3.68
C ARG A 33 -11.86 17.97 -2.57
N ASP A 34 -12.65 17.16 -1.87
CA ASP A 34 -13.42 17.58 -0.72
C ASP A 34 -12.55 17.45 0.56
N PRO A 35 -12.17 18.57 1.21
CA PRO A 35 -11.37 18.52 2.42
C PRO A 35 -12.10 17.86 3.60
N GLU A 36 -13.43 17.91 3.65
CA GLU A 36 -14.20 17.30 4.76
C GLU A 36 -14.11 15.77 4.71
N LEU A 37 -14.16 15.17 3.51
CA LEU A 37 -14.01 13.72 3.33
C LEU A 37 -12.62 13.20 3.75
N ARG A 38 -11.63 14.09 3.78
CA ARG A 38 -10.22 13.80 4.11
C ARG A 38 -9.89 14.07 5.58
N TYR A 39 -10.75 14.80 6.27
CA TYR A 39 -10.55 15.20 7.66
C TYR A 39 -11.21 14.20 8.62
N ASN A 40 -10.56 13.06 8.83
CA ASN A 40 -11.05 12.03 9.74
C ASN A 40 -10.14 11.96 10.98
N PRO A 41 -10.44 12.72 12.05
CA PRO A 41 -9.61 12.74 13.24
C PRO A 41 -9.87 11.55 14.15
N PHE A 42 -8.79 10.93 14.62
CA PHE A 42 -8.80 9.86 15.61
C PHE A 42 -7.87 10.20 16.78
N SER A 43 -8.21 9.69 17.97
CA SER A 43 -7.23 9.50 19.03
C SER A 43 -6.43 8.22 18.76
N LEU A 44 -5.29 8.04 19.43
CA LEU A 44 -4.51 6.81 19.33
C LEU A 44 -5.34 5.57 19.74
N GLU A 45 -6.17 5.71 20.78
CA GLU A 45 -7.10 4.66 21.21
C GLU A 45 -8.17 4.38 20.16
N GLY A 46 -8.77 5.42 19.58
CA GLY A 46 -9.79 5.28 18.53
C GLY A 46 -9.23 4.60 17.28
N LEU A 47 -7.98 4.89 16.92
CA LEU A 47 -7.27 4.17 15.86
C LEU A 47 -7.10 2.68 16.19
N GLY A 48 -6.72 2.34 17.43
CA GLY A 48 -6.62 0.96 17.86
C GLY A 48 -7.95 0.20 17.78
N GLN A 49 -9.07 0.87 18.08
CA GLN A 49 -10.41 0.30 17.96
C GLN A 49 -10.85 0.13 16.49
N ALA A 50 -10.53 1.10 15.63
CA ALA A 50 -10.84 1.05 14.20
C ALA A 50 -10.01 0.00 13.45
N THR A 51 -8.78 -0.27 13.89
CA THR A 51 -7.87 -1.21 13.23
C THR A 51 -7.41 -2.33 14.17
N PRO A 52 -8.32 -3.24 14.56
CA PRO A 52 -7.97 -4.32 15.49
C PRO A 52 -6.86 -5.21 14.91
N GLY A 53 -5.91 -5.60 15.76
CA GLY A 53 -4.77 -6.44 15.37
C GLY A 53 -3.52 -5.66 14.94
N PHE A 54 -3.61 -4.35 14.74
CA PHE A 54 -2.43 -3.51 14.46
C PHE A 54 -1.97 -2.74 15.72
N ASN A 55 -0.70 -2.89 16.09
CA ASN A 55 -0.15 -2.25 17.29
C ASN A 55 0.44 -0.87 16.96
N TRP A 56 -0.39 0.17 17.06
CA TRP A 56 0.01 1.55 16.81
C TRP A 56 1.11 2.06 17.73
N SER A 57 1.12 1.68 19.00
CA SER A 57 2.16 2.09 19.95
C SER A 57 3.55 1.59 19.52
N VAL A 58 3.63 0.32 19.11
CA VAL A 58 4.88 -0.25 18.56
C VAL A 58 5.25 0.41 17.25
N PHE A 59 4.28 0.66 16.36
CA PHE A 59 4.54 1.34 15.09
C PHE A 59 5.16 2.74 15.32
N PHE A 60 4.52 3.55 16.17
CA PHE A 60 4.96 4.91 16.46
C PHE A 60 6.32 4.96 17.16
N ASP A 61 6.58 4.05 18.10
CA ASP A 61 7.90 3.90 18.72
C ASP A 61 9.00 3.55 17.69
N ARG A 62 8.72 2.63 16.77
CA ARG A 62 9.67 2.19 15.73
C ARG A 62 10.02 3.29 14.73
N ILE A 63 9.12 4.23 14.47
CA ILE A 63 9.40 5.38 13.61
C ILE A 63 9.93 6.60 14.38
N GLY A 64 10.24 6.44 15.67
CA GLY A 64 10.79 7.50 16.53
C GLY A 64 9.79 8.59 16.92
N LYS A 65 8.49 8.26 16.95
CA LYS A 65 7.39 9.17 17.31
C LYS A 65 6.62 8.66 18.52
N SER A 66 7.31 8.49 19.65
CA SER A 66 6.73 7.95 20.90
C SER A 66 5.51 8.73 21.40
N ASP A 67 5.42 10.02 21.09
CA ASP A 67 4.24 10.85 21.27
C ASP A 67 3.75 11.36 19.91
N PRO A 68 2.80 10.67 19.27
CA PRO A 68 2.29 11.06 17.96
C PRO A 68 1.26 12.21 18.05
N GLY A 69 0.96 12.71 19.25
CA GLY A 69 -0.01 13.76 19.53
C GLY A 69 -1.43 13.23 19.81
N GLU A 70 -2.28 14.11 20.33
CA GLU A 70 -3.65 13.78 20.74
C GLU A 70 -4.59 13.50 19.54
N LYS A 71 -4.27 14.06 18.37
CA LYS A 71 -5.14 14.05 17.19
C LYS A 71 -4.38 13.57 15.95
N LEU A 72 -4.82 12.44 15.41
CA LEU A 72 -4.28 11.81 14.21
C LEU A 72 -5.30 11.94 13.08
N ILE A 73 -4.90 12.61 11.99
CA ILE A 73 -5.79 12.82 10.84
C ILE A 73 -5.54 11.70 9.83
N VAL A 74 -6.59 10.93 9.54
CA VAL A 74 -6.56 9.85 8.55
C VAL A 74 -7.25 10.32 7.28
N ASP A 75 -6.52 10.38 6.17
CA ASP A 75 -7.03 10.86 4.88
C ASP A 75 -8.11 9.91 4.31
N THR A 76 -7.94 8.60 4.50
CA THR A 76 -8.87 7.59 3.99
C THR A 76 -8.98 6.43 4.99
N PRO A 77 -9.97 6.47 5.90
CA PRO A 77 -10.13 5.46 6.95
C PRO A 77 -10.26 4.03 6.42
N GLY A 78 -11.08 3.82 5.38
CA GLY A 78 -11.28 2.47 4.81
C GLY A 78 -10.00 1.83 4.27
N ALA A 79 -9.13 2.62 3.63
CA ALA A 79 -7.83 2.14 3.18
C ALA A 79 -6.88 1.81 4.33
N LEU A 80 -6.94 2.59 5.42
CA LEU A 80 -6.18 2.31 6.63
C LEU A 80 -6.61 1.00 7.29
N GLU A 81 -7.93 0.82 7.47
CA GLU A 81 -8.51 -0.38 8.09
C GLU A 81 -8.13 -1.65 7.33
N LEU A 82 -8.28 -1.63 6.00
CA LEU A 82 -7.89 -2.76 5.16
C LEU A 82 -6.39 -3.04 5.26
N SER A 83 -5.55 -2.01 5.17
CA SER A 83 -4.09 -2.16 5.27
C SER A 83 -3.67 -2.77 6.60
N CYS A 84 -4.23 -2.27 7.71
CA CYS A 84 -3.95 -2.80 9.04
C CYS A 84 -4.44 -4.24 9.22
N ARG A 85 -5.61 -4.59 8.67
CA ARG A 85 -6.13 -5.96 8.67
C ARG A 85 -5.20 -6.92 7.94
N LEU A 86 -4.74 -6.52 6.75
CA LEU A 86 -3.80 -7.31 5.95
C LEU A 86 -2.48 -7.50 6.70
N LEU A 87 -1.93 -6.45 7.31
CA LEU A 87 -0.67 -6.54 8.06
C LEU A 87 -0.80 -7.32 9.39
N GLY A 88 -1.98 -7.31 10.01
CA GLY A 88 -2.25 -8.02 11.26
C GLY A 88 -2.56 -9.52 11.09
N SER A 89 -2.78 -9.99 9.86
CA SER A 89 -3.14 -11.37 9.55
C SER A 89 -2.19 -11.99 8.52
N PRO A 90 -2.01 -13.32 8.50
CA PRO A 90 -1.26 -13.97 7.43
C PRO A 90 -2.04 -13.87 6.11
N ASP A 91 -1.64 -12.97 5.21
CA ASP A 91 -2.11 -12.92 3.82
C ASP A 91 -0.95 -13.26 2.89
N GLU A 92 -1.08 -14.37 2.15
CA GLU A 92 -0.02 -14.88 1.27
C GLU A 92 0.28 -13.93 0.10
N ARG A 93 -0.69 -13.10 -0.31
CA ARG A 93 -0.56 -12.11 -1.39
C ARG A 93 0.36 -10.95 -1.02
N LEU A 94 0.59 -10.70 0.28
CA LEU A 94 1.48 -9.63 0.73
C LEU A 94 2.92 -9.85 0.28
N ARG A 95 3.39 -11.09 0.24
CA ARG A 95 4.76 -11.40 -0.18
C ARG A 95 5.02 -11.01 -1.65
N PRO A 96 4.28 -11.52 -2.65
CA PRO A 96 4.45 -11.09 -4.05
C PRO A 96 4.18 -9.61 -4.25
N TYR A 97 3.22 -9.02 -3.53
CA TYR A 97 2.99 -7.58 -3.57
C TYR A 97 4.20 -6.77 -3.12
N LEU A 98 4.78 -7.06 -1.96
CA LEU A 98 5.94 -6.33 -1.44
C LEU A 98 7.18 -6.55 -2.30
N VAL A 99 7.40 -7.77 -2.81
CA VAL A 99 8.49 -8.05 -3.75
C VAL A 99 8.33 -7.22 -5.03
N TRP A 100 7.11 -7.18 -5.59
CA TRP A 100 6.81 -6.33 -6.75
C TRP A 100 7.10 -4.86 -6.46
N LYS A 101 6.61 -4.30 -5.34
CA LYS A 101 6.86 -2.89 -4.97
C LYS A 101 8.35 -2.56 -4.84
N VAL A 102 9.14 -3.47 -4.28
CA VAL A 102 10.60 -3.29 -4.18
C VAL A 102 11.24 -3.32 -5.57
N VAL A 103 10.94 -4.32 -6.39
CA VAL A 103 11.49 -4.44 -7.75
C VAL A 103 11.12 -3.23 -8.61
N ASP A 104 9.85 -2.81 -8.56
CA ASP A 104 9.33 -1.65 -9.28
C ASP A 104 10.03 -0.36 -8.87
N SER A 105 10.18 -0.11 -7.56
CA SER A 105 10.86 1.07 -7.04
C SER A 105 12.36 1.14 -7.39
N LEU A 106 12.99 -0.02 -7.56
CA LEU A 106 14.41 -0.14 -7.88
C LEU A 106 14.66 -0.34 -9.37
N ALA A 107 13.62 -0.49 -10.20
CA ALA A 107 13.74 -0.80 -11.62
C ALA A 107 14.71 0.11 -12.39
N PRO A 108 14.75 1.45 -12.14
CA PRO A 108 15.72 2.33 -12.80
C PRO A 108 17.20 2.05 -12.48
N HIS A 109 17.46 1.31 -11.40
CA HIS A 109 18.81 0.97 -10.91
C HIS A 109 19.18 -0.50 -11.18
N LEU A 110 18.28 -1.28 -11.75
CA LEU A 110 18.48 -2.68 -12.10
C LEU A 110 19.09 -2.81 -13.52
N PRO A 111 19.52 -4.02 -13.93
CA PRO A 111 20.01 -4.25 -15.28
C PRO A 111 19.01 -3.78 -16.34
N ARG A 112 19.54 -3.35 -17.50
CA ARG A 112 18.81 -2.71 -18.61
C ARG A 112 17.44 -3.34 -18.93
N ALA A 113 17.33 -4.66 -18.91
CA ALA A 113 16.06 -5.35 -19.18
C ALA A 113 14.92 -4.92 -18.24
N PHE A 114 15.19 -4.66 -16.96
CA PHE A 114 14.18 -4.18 -16.00
C PHE A 114 13.80 -2.72 -16.26
N VAL A 115 14.76 -1.90 -16.68
CA VAL A 115 14.52 -0.50 -17.05
C VAL A 115 13.62 -0.43 -18.27
N GLU A 116 13.88 -1.26 -19.28
CA GLU A 116 13.06 -1.36 -20.50
C GLU A 116 11.65 -1.87 -20.17
N ASP A 117 11.53 -2.96 -19.41
CA ASP A 117 10.22 -3.50 -18.97
C ASP A 117 9.40 -2.44 -18.18
N ASN A 118 10.05 -1.64 -17.32
CA ASN A 118 9.39 -0.56 -16.56
C ASN A 118 8.97 0.62 -17.45
N PHE A 119 9.84 1.07 -18.35
CA PHE A 119 9.53 2.15 -19.30
C PHE A 119 8.34 1.78 -20.21
N ASP A 120 8.30 0.53 -20.66
CA ASP A 120 7.25 0.01 -21.52
C ASP A 120 5.87 0.08 -20.86
N LEU A 121 5.82 -0.22 -19.57
CA LEU A 121 4.60 -0.13 -18.79
C LEU A 121 4.23 1.33 -18.47
N TYR A 122 5.08 2.06 -17.75
CA TYR A 122 4.70 3.34 -17.17
C TYR A 122 4.72 4.51 -18.17
N SER A 123 5.69 4.53 -19.08
CA SER A 123 5.82 5.61 -20.06
C SER A 123 4.97 5.31 -21.29
N ARG A 124 5.26 4.20 -21.99
CA ARG A 124 4.60 3.91 -23.27
C ARG A 124 3.13 3.54 -23.13
N THR A 125 2.80 2.65 -22.19
CA THR A 125 1.44 2.11 -22.07
C THR A 125 0.52 3.01 -21.26
N LEU A 126 0.95 3.43 -20.07
CA LEU A 126 0.11 4.21 -19.15
C LEU A 126 0.11 5.72 -19.44
N SER A 127 1.23 6.28 -19.86
CA SER A 127 1.38 7.74 -20.06
C SER A 127 1.40 8.16 -21.54
N GLY A 128 1.61 7.23 -22.47
CA GLY A 128 1.69 7.50 -23.91
C GLY A 128 2.93 8.31 -24.34
N THR A 129 3.99 8.33 -23.53
CA THR A 129 5.25 9.05 -23.76
C THR A 129 6.41 8.12 -24.04
#